data_AF-A0A0F5H0V1-F1
#
_entry.id   AF-A0A0F5H0V1-F1
#
_cell.length_a   1.000
_cell.length_b   1.000
_cell.length_c   1.000
_cell.angle_alpha   90.00
_cell.angle_beta   90.00
_cell.angle_gamma   90.00
#
_symmetry.space_group_name_H-M   'P 1'
#
loop_
_entity.id
_entity.type
_entity.pdbx_description
1 polymer ?
#
loop_
_entity_poly.entity_id
_entity_poly.type
_entity_poly.pdbx_seq_one_letter_code
_entity_poly.pdbx_strand_id
1 'polypeptide(L)'
;MDNLYNNNSYTEADAKPKLIKKTLFSSSMMWFAIDLIIALVSGFIFSSITPIVNFVYNTIAGSITIIVAAVVLIVLLFVFNSQRNKYKVKSMIVTSIISMILLGFTVLMSVCYAIKINTSLENPSFLLAVFLIPAAFMFFMGLIGALNLIKIKIVYPLMIIAFLALLISSIVSWFIFNNTLEIVIVCLGIVLTALYMAIDWFIMLKTNKKLNEMLDSEYKRKEILVSGIYFGLHFAFDYVYMLAYIARLLGRK
;
A
#
# COMPACT_ATOMS: atom_id res chain seq x y z
N MET A 1 -45.65 -45.76 -31.17
CA MET A 1 -46.65 -44.68 -31.08
C MET A 1 -47.02 -44.51 -29.62
N ASP A 2 -46.05 -44.19 -28.77
CA ASP A 2 -45.48 -42.86 -28.56
C ASP A 2 -46.44 -41.97 -27.78
N ASN A 3 -46.31 -42.03 -26.46
CA ASN A 3 -46.66 -40.93 -25.58
C ASN A 3 -45.57 -40.81 -24.51
N LEU A 4 -44.37 -40.47 -24.98
CA LEU A 4 -43.34 -39.83 -24.16
C LEU A 4 -43.75 -38.36 -23.99
N TYR A 5 -44.65 -38.08 -23.04
CA TYR A 5 -44.82 -36.72 -22.55
C TYR A 5 -43.57 -36.37 -21.73
N ASN A 6 -42.65 -35.76 -22.45
CA ASN A 6 -41.36 -35.30 -22.00
C ASN A 6 -41.54 -34.19 -20.96
N ASN A 7 -40.84 -34.36 -19.85
CA ASN A 7 -40.72 -33.43 -18.74
C ASN A 7 -40.18 -32.08 -19.22
N ASN A 8 -41.01 -31.05 -19.22
CA ASN A 8 -40.55 -29.66 -19.16
C ASN A 8 -41.18 -28.97 -17.95
N SER A 9 -40.95 -29.53 -16.77
CA SER A 9 -40.85 -28.73 -15.57
C SER A 9 -39.61 -27.85 -15.72
N TYR A 10 -39.81 -26.63 -16.23
CA TYR A 10 -38.88 -25.54 -15.99
C TYR A 10 -38.88 -25.30 -14.48
N THR A 11 -38.04 -26.06 -13.77
CA THR A 11 -37.71 -25.74 -12.40
C THR A 11 -36.98 -24.41 -12.45
N GLU A 12 -37.72 -23.34 -12.15
CA GLU A 12 -37.21 -22.08 -11.59
C GLU A 12 -36.50 -22.35 -10.25
N ALA A 13 -35.55 -23.28 -10.25
CA ALA A 13 -34.64 -23.51 -9.14
C ALA A 13 -33.63 -22.38 -9.16
N ASP A 14 -33.96 -21.33 -8.41
CA ASP A 14 -33.00 -20.49 -7.73
C ASP A 14 -31.91 -19.92 -8.63
N ALA A 15 -32.29 -18.98 -9.49
CA ALA A 15 -31.41 -17.86 -9.83
C ALA A 15 -31.18 -16.99 -8.57
N LYS A 16 -30.66 -17.59 -7.49
CA LYS A 16 -29.98 -16.82 -6.44
C LYS A 16 -28.91 -16.04 -7.20
N PRO A 17 -28.92 -14.69 -7.15
CA PRO A 17 -27.84 -13.93 -7.76
C PRO A 17 -26.57 -14.51 -7.17
N LYS A 18 -25.74 -15.14 -8.01
CA LYS A 18 -24.45 -15.70 -7.60
C LYS A 18 -23.73 -14.54 -6.95
N LEU A 19 -23.77 -14.50 -5.61
CA LEU A 19 -23.09 -13.50 -4.81
C LEU A 19 -21.67 -13.50 -5.34
N ILE A 20 -21.30 -12.42 -6.03
CA ILE A 20 -19.97 -12.25 -6.60
C ILE A 20 -19.04 -12.44 -5.43
N LYS A 21 -18.38 -13.60 -5.36
CA LYS A 21 -17.49 -13.97 -4.27
C LYS A 21 -16.38 -12.94 -4.28
N LYS A 22 -16.42 -11.96 -3.36
CA LYS A 22 -15.41 -10.89 -3.19
C LYS A 22 -14.09 -11.45 -2.62
N THR A 23 -13.63 -12.57 -3.18
CA THR A 23 -12.53 -13.37 -2.64
C THR A 23 -11.19 -12.66 -2.78
N LEU A 24 -10.94 -11.96 -3.89
CA LEU A 24 -9.70 -11.21 -4.06
C LEU A 24 -9.62 -10.03 -3.08
N PHE A 25 -10.67 -9.20 -3.03
CA PHE A 25 -10.72 -8.05 -2.12
C PHE A 25 -10.47 -8.45 -0.66
N SER A 26 -11.17 -9.49 -0.19
CA SER A 26 -11.00 -9.98 1.18
C SER A 26 -9.58 -10.51 1.42
N SER A 27 -9.00 -11.21 0.44
CA SER A 27 -7.62 -11.70 0.54
C SER A 27 -6.61 -10.55 0.58
N SER A 28 -6.77 -9.55 -0.28
CA SER A 28 -5.91 -8.36 -0.33
C SER A 28 -5.98 -7.55 0.97
N MET A 29 -7.16 -7.35 1.53
CA MET A 29 -7.33 -6.63 2.81
C MET A 29 -6.73 -7.39 4.00
N MET A 30 -6.82 -8.72 3.99
CA MET A 30 -6.18 -9.55 5.02
C MET A 30 -4.65 -9.42 4.96
N TRP A 31 -4.06 -9.53 3.76
CA TRP A 31 -2.61 -9.37 3.58
C TRP A 31 -2.14 -7.94 3.88
N PHE A 32 -2.89 -6.92 3.45
CA PHE A 32 -2.66 -5.54 3.83
C PHE A 32 -2.56 -5.36 5.35
N ALA A 33 -3.50 -5.91 6.11
CA ALA A 33 -3.48 -5.80 7.57
C ALA A 33 -2.26 -6.51 8.19
N ILE A 34 -1.90 -7.71 7.70
CA ILE A 34 -0.73 -8.45 8.17
C ILE A 34 0.56 -7.66 7.88
N ASP A 35 0.73 -7.21 6.64
CA ASP A 35 1.91 -6.46 6.21
C ASP A 35 2.04 -5.14 6.98
N LEU A 36 0.93 -4.43 7.19
CA LEU A 36 0.90 -3.20 7.98
C LEU A 36 1.30 -3.45 9.44
N ILE A 37 0.80 -4.51 10.07
CA ILE A 37 1.18 -4.87 11.45
C ILE A 37 2.69 -5.15 11.52
N ILE A 38 3.25 -5.90 10.57
CA ILE A 38 4.68 -6.19 10.53
C ILE A 38 5.49 -4.89 10.41
N ALA A 39 5.08 -4.00 9.51
CA ALA A 39 5.74 -2.72 9.30
C ALA A 39 5.68 -1.84 10.57
N LEU A 40 4.52 -1.74 11.22
CA LEU A 40 4.33 -0.95 12.44
C LEU A 40 5.12 -1.51 13.62
N VAL A 41 5.08 -2.83 13.83
CA VAL A 41 5.83 -3.49 14.92
C VAL A 41 7.34 -3.32 14.71
N SER A 42 7.83 -3.53 13.49
CA SER A 42 9.25 -3.34 13.19
C SER A 42 9.68 -1.87 13.35
N GLY A 43 8.91 -0.92 12.82
CA GLY A 43 9.16 0.51 13.01
C GLY A 43 9.19 0.92 14.49
N PHE A 44 8.24 0.41 15.28
CA PHE A 44 8.19 0.64 16.73
C PHE A 44 9.43 0.06 17.44
N ILE A 45 9.79 -1.19 17.16
CA ILE A 45 10.98 -1.86 17.73
C ILE A 45 12.24 -1.05 17.42
N PHE A 46 12.47 -0.70 16.15
CA PHE A 46 13.66 0.05 15.76
C PHE A 46 13.69 1.46 16.37
N SER A 47 12.54 2.13 16.48
CA SER A 47 12.46 3.46 17.12
C SER A 47 12.68 3.44 18.63
N SER A 48 12.50 2.27 19.26
CA SER A 48 12.65 2.11 20.72
C SER A 48 14.09 1.81 21.14
N ILE A 49 14.95 1.39 20.21
CA ILE A 49 16.35 1.04 20.48
C ILE A 49 17.22 2.30 20.27
N THR A 50 17.51 3.02 21.37
CA THR A 50 18.28 4.29 21.36
C THR A 50 19.59 4.22 20.56
N PRO A 51 20.43 3.16 20.66
CA PRO A 51 21.64 3.07 19.86
C PRO A 51 21.39 3.08 18.35
N ILE A 52 20.30 2.45 17.88
CA ILE A 52 19.94 2.40 16.45
C ILE A 52 19.50 3.79 15.99
N VAL A 53 18.62 4.45 16.75
CA VAL A 53 18.15 5.81 16.45
C VAL A 53 19.34 6.78 16.38
N ASN A 54 20.24 6.73 17.38
CA ASN A 54 21.42 7.59 17.41
C ASN A 54 22.37 7.30 16.25
N PHE A 55 22.61 6.03 15.92
CA PHE A 55 23.41 5.65 14.76
C PHE A 55 22.82 6.23 13.47
N VAL A 56 21.51 6.05 13.27
CA VAL A 56 20.82 6.46 12.05
C VAL A 56 20.80 7.99 11.87
N TYR A 57 20.48 8.74 12.92
CA TYR A 57 20.29 10.20 12.81
C TYR A 57 21.54 11.04 13.08
N ASN A 58 22.50 10.54 13.86
CA ASN A 58 23.66 11.34 14.29
C ASN A 58 24.97 10.95 13.58
N THR A 59 24.96 9.96 12.67
CA THR A 59 26.15 9.54 11.95
C THR A 59 25.95 9.52 10.43
N ILE A 60 27.00 9.87 9.69
CA ILE A 60 27.03 9.77 8.23
C ILE A 60 26.82 8.31 7.79
N ALA A 61 27.43 7.36 8.51
CA ALA A 61 27.25 5.93 8.26
C ALA A 61 25.78 5.50 8.40
N GLY A 62 25.04 6.04 9.36
CA GLY A 62 23.61 5.81 9.53
C GLY A 62 22.79 6.31 8.35
N SER A 63 23.08 7.51 7.86
CA SER A 63 22.42 8.07 6.67
C SER A 63 22.68 7.22 5.42
N ILE A 64 23.92 6.79 5.21
CA ILE A 64 24.27 5.85 4.12
C ILE A 64 23.52 4.52 4.28
N THR A 65 23.37 4.02 5.51
CA THR A 65 22.64 2.78 5.80
C THR A 65 21.17 2.87 5.38
N ILE A 66 20.48 4.00 5.63
CA ILE A 66 19.11 4.22 5.13
C ILE A 66 19.08 4.16 3.60
N ILE A 67 20.01 4.84 2.93
CA ILE A 67 20.06 4.89 1.46
C ILE A 67 20.24 3.47 0.89
N VAL A 68 21.18 2.70 1.44
CA VAL A 68 21.42 1.31 1.04
C VAL A 68 20.17 0.46 1.28
N ALA A 69 19.52 0.59 2.44
CA ALA A 69 18.28 -0.12 2.75
C ALA A 69 17.14 0.24 1.78
N ALA A 70 17.02 1.51 1.37
CA ALA A 70 16.05 1.94 0.36
C ALA A 70 16.35 1.33 -1.02
N VAL A 71 17.61 1.26 -1.44
CA VAL A 71 18.01 0.57 -2.69
C VAL A 71 17.67 -0.92 -2.62
N VAL A 72 17.96 -1.59 -1.49
CA VAL A 72 17.60 -3.00 -1.28
C VAL A 72 16.09 -3.20 -1.34
N LEU A 73 15.29 -2.29 -0.77
CA LEU A 73 13.83 -2.33 -0.83
C LEU A 73 13.32 -2.25 -2.27
N ILE A 74 13.91 -1.38 -3.10
CA ILE A 74 13.59 -1.29 -4.53
C ILE A 74 13.89 -2.62 -5.23
N VAL A 75 15.06 -3.21 -4.98
CA VAL A 75 15.42 -4.53 -5.55
C VAL A 75 14.44 -5.62 -5.11
N LEU A 76 14.02 -5.62 -3.84
CA LEU A 76 13.03 -6.57 -3.33
C LEU A 76 11.67 -6.42 -4.01
N LEU A 77 11.23 -5.19 -4.31
CA LEU A 77 9.99 -4.95 -5.07
C LEU A 77 10.06 -5.52 -6.49
N PHE A 78 11.21 -5.40 -7.17
CA PHE A 78 11.42 -6.06 -8.47
C PHE A 78 11.38 -7.59 -8.37
N VAL A 79 12.02 -8.15 -7.35
CA VAL A 79 11.99 -9.60 -7.08
C VAL A 79 10.56 -10.06 -6.79
N PHE A 80 9.81 -9.31 -5.98
CA PHE A 80 8.42 -9.61 -5.65
C PHE A 80 7.52 -9.62 -6.89
N ASN A 81 7.66 -8.62 -7.78
CA ASN A 81 6.93 -8.58 -9.04
C ASN A 81 7.29 -9.76 -9.96
N SER A 82 8.56 -10.18 -10.00
CA SER A 82 9.01 -11.37 -10.74
C SER A 82 8.41 -12.67 -10.17
N GLN A 83 8.29 -12.76 -8.84
CA GLN A 83 7.71 -13.93 -8.16
C GLN A 83 6.22 -14.10 -8.42
N ARG A 84 5.47 -12.99 -8.54
CA ARG A 84 4.06 -12.98 -8.94
C ARG A 84 3.85 -13.72 -10.27
N ASN A 85 4.63 -13.38 -11.29
CA ASN A 85 4.54 -14.02 -12.61
C ASN A 85 4.83 -15.54 -12.58
N LYS A 86 5.59 -16.00 -11.58
CA LYS A 86 5.98 -17.41 -11.38
C LYS A 86 5.11 -18.14 -10.36
N TYR A 87 4.07 -17.51 -9.80
CA TYR A 87 3.15 -18.09 -8.81
C TYR A 87 3.83 -18.73 -7.58
N LYS A 88 4.96 -18.16 -7.13
CA LYS A 88 5.76 -18.70 -6.01
C LYS A 88 5.29 -18.16 -4.65
N VAL A 89 4.14 -18.64 -4.18
CA VAL A 89 3.47 -18.18 -2.94
C VAL A 89 4.41 -18.09 -1.74
N LYS A 90 5.11 -19.18 -1.39
CA LYS A 90 6.02 -19.20 -0.21
C LYS A 90 7.09 -18.11 -0.29
N SER A 91 7.66 -17.94 -1.49
CA SER A 91 8.68 -16.93 -1.75
C SER A 91 8.13 -15.52 -1.61
N MET A 92 6.89 -15.29 -2.07
CA MET A 92 6.21 -13.99 -1.95
C MET A 92 5.91 -13.62 -0.50
N ILE A 93 5.50 -14.58 0.33
CA ILE A 93 5.27 -14.33 1.77
C ILE A 93 6.56 -13.88 2.44
N VAL A 94 7.66 -14.61 2.19
CA VAL A 94 8.97 -14.27 2.78
C VAL A 94 9.45 -12.90 2.31
N THR A 95 9.35 -12.60 1.01
CA THR A 95 9.73 -11.27 0.49
C THR A 95 8.81 -10.17 0.99
N SER A 96 7.52 -10.43 1.21
CA SER A 96 6.57 -9.49 1.82
C SER A 96 7.01 -9.10 3.23
N ILE A 97 7.29 -10.09 4.07
CA ILE A 97 7.72 -9.91 5.45
C ILE A 97 9.04 -9.11 5.50
N ILE A 98 10.04 -9.52 4.71
CA ILE A 98 11.33 -8.83 4.67
C ILE A 98 11.16 -7.38 4.20
N SER A 99 10.33 -7.15 3.17
CA SER A 99 10.06 -5.81 2.66
C SER A 99 9.39 -4.94 3.72
N MET A 100 8.42 -5.48 4.47
CA MET A 100 7.72 -4.74 5.53
C MET A 100 8.61 -4.46 6.75
N ILE A 101 9.52 -5.36 7.10
CA ILE A 101 10.54 -5.10 8.14
C ILE A 101 11.48 -3.97 7.69
N LEU A 102 11.95 -4.00 6.44
CA LEU A 102 12.81 -2.96 5.89
C LEU A 102 12.09 -1.62 5.76
N LEU A 103 10.82 -1.63 5.35
CA LEU A 103 9.98 -0.44 5.31
C LEU A 103 9.73 0.11 6.72
N GLY A 104 9.56 -0.78 7.70
CA GLY A 104 9.53 -0.48 9.12
C GLY A 104 10.78 0.27 9.58
N PHE A 105 11.96 -0.28 9.28
CA PHE A 105 13.25 0.33 9.61
C PHE A 105 13.49 1.67 8.91
N THR A 106 13.22 1.76 7.61
CA THR A 106 13.59 2.93 6.78
C THR A 106 12.59 4.08 6.90
N VAL A 107 11.30 3.79 6.96
CA VAL A 107 10.22 4.79 6.93
C VAL A 107 9.55 4.90 8.29
N LEU A 108 8.97 3.81 8.81
CA LEU A 108 8.15 3.90 10.03
C LEU A 108 8.95 4.18 11.30
N MET A 109 10.23 3.81 11.37
CA MET A 109 11.10 4.20 12.47
C MET A 109 11.09 5.73 12.65
N SER A 110 11.14 6.48 11.54
CA SER A 110 11.08 7.95 11.56
C SER A 110 9.73 8.48 12.01
N VAL A 111 8.64 7.82 11.60
CA VAL A 111 7.27 8.18 11.99
C VAL A 111 7.06 7.92 13.49
N CYS A 112 7.43 6.72 13.97
CA CYS A 112 7.34 6.35 15.38
C CYS A 112 8.21 7.25 16.26
N TYR A 113 9.41 7.62 15.79
CA TYR A 113 10.27 8.56 16.50
C TYR A 113 9.66 9.97 16.54
N ALA A 114 9.11 10.47 15.43
CA ALA A 114 8.43 11.76 15.38
C ALA A 114 7.19 11.79 16.29
N ILE A 115 6.42 10.71 16.34
CA ILE A 115 5.31 10.52 17.29
C ILE A 115 5.86 10.56 18.71
N LYS A 116 6.92 9.81 19.05
CA LYS A 116 7.47 9.79 20.41
C LYS A 116 7.91 11.18 20.90
N ILE A 117 8.44 12.02 20.01
CA ILE A 117 8.85 13.40 20.35
C ILE A 117 7.66 14.35 20.46
N ASN A 118 6.70 14.27 19.53
CA ASN A 118 5.61 15.25 19.42
C ASN A 118 4.37 14.91 20.26
N THR A 119 4.22 13.65 20.66
CA THR A 119 3.12 13.21 21.53
C THR A 119 3.57 13.34 22.98
N SER A 120 3.61 14.58 23.47
CA SER A 120 3.39 14.79 24.90
C SER A 120 1.98 14.31 25.25
N LEU A 121 1.72 14.01 26.53
CA LEU A 121 0.38 13.68 27.06
C LEU A 121 -0.73 14.68 26.64
N GLU A 122 -0.36 15.85 26.14
CA GLU A 122 -1.24 16.97 25.81
C GLU A 122 -1.73 16.98 24.35
N ASN A 123 -1.19 16.15 23.44
CA ASN A 123 -1.62 16.19 22.03
C ASN A 123 -1.89 14.81 21.39
N PRO A 124 -2.88 14.05 21.88
CA PRO A 124 -3.29 12.78 21.26
C PRO A 124 -3.84 12.96 19.84
N SER A 125 -4.25 14.20 19.47
CA SER A 125 -4.78 14.49 18.14
C SER A 125 -3.76 14.28 17.02
N PHE A 126 -2.47 14.48 17.30
CA PHE A 126 -1.39 14.22 16.33
C PHE A 126 -1.33 12.74 15.95
N LEU A 127 -1.29 11.84 16.94
CA LEU A 127 -1.26 10.40 16.70
C LEU A 127 -2.50 9.95 15.92
N LEU A 128 -3.69 10.40 16.33
CA LEU A 128 -4.93 10.05 15.63
C LEU A 128 -4.93 10.55 14.19
N ALA A 129 -4.52 11.79 13.94
CA ALA A 129 -4.48 12.37 12.60
C ALA A 129 -3.50 11.62 11.69
N VAL A 130 -2.33 11.24 12.20
CA VAL A 130 -1.33 10.48 11.44
C VAL A 130 -1.92 9.16 10.94
N PHE A 131 -2.67 8.41 11.75
CA PHE A 131 -3.25 7.13 11.32
C PHE A 131 -4.58 7.25 10.56
N LEU A 132 -5.46 8.16 10.98
CA LEU A 132 -6.81 8.26 10.42
C LEU A 132 -6.83 8.95 9.05
N ILE A 133 -5.97 9.94 8.79
CA ILE A 133 -5.96 10.63 7.49
C ILE A 133 -5.59 9.66 6.36
N PRO A 134 -4.48 8.88 6.42
CA PRO A 134 -4.18 7.86 5.41
C PRO A 134 -5.29 6.82 5.26
N ALA A 135 -5.94 6.42 6.37
CA ALA A 135 -7.05 5.47 6.33
C ALA A 135 -8.26 6.06 5.59
N ALA A 136 -8.59 7.32 5.84
CA ALA A 136 -9.64 8.03 5.12
C ALA A 136 -9.31 8.15 3.62
N PHE A 137 -8.09 8.53 3.26
CA PHE A 137 -7.65 8.58 1.86
C PHE A 137 -7.79 7.22 1.16
N MET A 138 -7.31 6.16 1.80
CA MET A 138 -7.40 4.80 1.25
C MET A 138 -8.86 4.35 1.10
N PHE A 139 -9.73 4.67 2.07
CA PHE A 139 -11.16 4.39 2.00
C PHE A 139 -11.84 5.15 0.85
N PHE A 140 -11.59 6.46 0.73
CA PHE A 140 -12.14 7.27 -0.36
C PHE A 140 -11.66 6.79 -1.73
N MET A 141 -10.37 6.48 -1.89
CA MET A 141 -9.85 5.94 -3.16
C MET A 141 -10.44 4.57 -3.49
N GLY A 142 -10.64 3.71 -2.48
CA GLY A 142 -11.33 2.44 -2.67
C GLY A 142 -12.78 2.60 -3.11
N LEU A 143 -13.49 3.58 -2.55
CA LEU A 143 -14.87 3.90 -2.93
C LEU A 143 -14.94 4.48 -4.35
N ILE A 144 -14.06 5.43 -4.70
CA ILE A 144 -13.98 6.01 -6.06
C ILE A 144 -13.64 4.92 -7.08
N GLY A 145 -12.73 4.00 -6.73
CA GLY A 145 -12.41 2.83 -7.55
C GLY A 145 -13.61 1.91 -7.74
N ALA A 146 -14.35 1.61 -6.67
CA ALA A 146 -15.54 0.76 -6.72
C ALA A 146 -16.66 1.36 -7.58
N LEU A 147 -16.81 2.68 -7.59
CA LEU A 147 -17.75 3.41 -8.45
C LEU A 147 -17.25 3.55 -9.90
N ASN A 148 -16.06 3.03 -10.23
CA ASN A 148 -15.43 3.11 -11.56
C ASN A 148 -15.31 4.56 -12.08
N LEU A 149 -15.14 5.52 -11.16
CA LEU A 149 -14.95 6.94 -11.49
C LEU A 149 -13.52 7.25 -11.93
N ILE A 150 -12.59 6.32 -11.69
CA ILE A 150 -11.17 6.45 -12.00
C ILE A 150 -10.95 6.29 -13.50
N LYS A 151 -10.65 7.40 -14.20
CA LYS A 151 -10.21 7.38 -15.60
C LYS A 151 -8.69 7.28 -15.65
N ILE A 152 -8.14 6.07 -15.87
CA ILE A 152 -6.67 5.84 -15.93
C ILE A 152 -5.96 6.82 -16.90
N LYS A 153 -6.59 7.14 -18.04
CA LYS A 153 -6.05 8.06 -19.03
C LYS A 153 -5.70 9.45 -18.46
N ILE A 154 -6.34 9.86 -17.36
CA ILE A 154 -6.10 11.13 -16.67
C ILE A 154 -5.15 10.92 -15.48
N VAL A 155 -5.34 9.84 -14.72
CA VAL A 155 -4.56 9.57 -13.50
C VAL A 155 -3.08 9.31 -13.81
N TYR A 156 -2.78 8.57 -14.88
CA TYR A 156 -1.41 8.22 -15.25
C TYR A 156 -0.53 9.44 -15.61
N PRO A 157 -0.94 10.37 -16.51
CA PRO A 157 -0.14 11.57 -16.76
C PRO A 157 -0.01 12.47 -15.53
N LEU A 158 -1.06 12.59 -14.70
CA LEU A 158 -0.97 13.33 -13.43
C LEU A 158 0.07 12.74 -12.49
N MET A 159 0.16 11.41 -12.41
CA MET A 159 1.17 10.71 -11.61
C MET A 159 2.59 11.01 -12.12
N ILE A 160 2.81 11.02 -13.43
CA ILE A 160 4.12 11.38 -14.02
C ILE A 160 4.48 12.84 -13.70
N ILE A 161 3.54 13.77 -13.85
CA ILE A 161 3.75 15.18 -13.54
C ILE A 161 4.09 15.36 -12.06
N ALA A 162 3.31 14.74 -11.15
CA ALA A 162 3.56 14.79 -9.72
C ALA A 162 4.92 14.19 -9.35
N PHE A 163 5.30 13.08 -9.97
CA PHE A 163 6.61 12.44 -9.77
C PHE A 163 7.76 13.34 -10.22
N LEU A 164 7.69 13.93 -11.42
CA LEU A 164 8.70 14.86 -11.92
C LEU A 164 8.80 16.12 -11.04
N ALA A 165 7.66 16.68 -10.63
CA ALA A 165 7.62 17.82 -9.72
C ALA A 165 8.25 17.50 -8.37
N LEU A 166 7.99 16.31 -7.82
CA LEU A 166 8.57 15.84 -6.57
C LEU A 166 10.08 15.67 -6.69
N LEU A 167 10.55 15.08 -7.81
CA LEU A 167 11.97 14.87 -8.08
C LEU A 167 12.71 16.21 -8.20
N ILE A 168 12.20 17.13 -9.02
CA ILE A 168 12.80 18.48 -9.19
C ILE A 168 12.82 19.20 -7.85
N SER A 169 11.71 19.23 -7.12
CA SER A 169 11.63 19.88 -5.80
C SER A 169 12.62 19.27 -4.81
N SER A 170 12.77 17.94 -4.81
CA SER A 170 13.72 17.25 -3.93
C SER A 170 15.17 17.63 -4.25
N ILE A 171 15.55 17.75 -5.53
CA ILE A 171 16.89 18.21 -5.91
C ILE A 171 17.11 19.66 -5.49
N VAL A 172 16.14 20.55 -5.75
CA VAL A 172 16.23 21.97 -5.38
C VAL A 172 16.32 22.16 -3.85
N SER A 173 15.66 21.28 -3.08
CA SER A 173 15.67 21.34 -1.61
C SER A 173 17.08 21.24 -1.00
N TRP A 174 18.00 20.55 -1.68
CA TRP A 174 19.39 20.39 -1.24
C TRP A 174 20.18 21.71 -1.29
N PHE A 175 19.72 22.69 -2.07
CA PHE A 175 20.40 23.97 -2.23
C PHE A 175 19.74 25.10 -1.42
N ILE A 176 18.41 25.07 -1.27
CA ILE A 176 17.65 26.22 -0.76
C ILE A 176 17.26 26.06 0.72
N PHE A 177 17.29 24.83 1.30
CA PHE A 177 16.98 24.54 2.72
C PHE A 177 15.79 25.34 3.30
N ASN A 178 14.69 25.42 2.55
CA ASN A 178 13.52 26.25 2.91
C ASN A 178 12.34 25.37 3.34
N ASN A 179 11.76 25.68 4.50
CA ASN A 179 10.60 24.96 5.06
C ASN A 179 9.40 24.93 4.09
N THR A 180 9.13 26.04 3.39
CA THR A 180 8.05 26.13 2.40
C THR A 180 8.22 25.12 1.29
N LEU A 181 9.45 24.97 0.77
CA LEU A 181 9.78 24.02 -0.26
C LEU A 181 9.60 22.58 0.25
N GLU A 182 10.00 22.33 1.49
CA GLU A 182 9.78 21.04 2.14
C GLU A 182 8.28 20.73 2.30
N ILE A 183 7.40 21.74 2.51
CA ILE A 183 5.93 21.54 2.58
C ILE A 183 5.42 21.12 1.20
N VAL A 184 5.89 21.80 0.15
CA VAL A 184 5.55 21.46 -1.24
C VAL A 184 5.95 20.02 -1.56
N ILE A 185 7.14 19.57 -1.17
CA ILE A 185 7.58 18.17 -1.35
C ILE A 185 6.61 17.20 -0.66
N VAL A 186 6.23 17.49 0.58
CA VAL A 186 5.33 16.61 1.34
C VAL A 186 3.94 16.57 0.70
N CYS A 187 3.39 17.72 0.29
CA CYS A 187 2.10 17.79 -0.41
C CYS A 187 2.14 17.03 -1.74
N LEU A 188 3.22 17.17 -2.53
CA LEU A 188 3.41 16.39 -3.76
C LEU A 188 3.51 14.90 -3.46
N GLY A 189 4.17 14.51 -2.37
CA GLY A 189 4.24 13.13 -1.89
C GLY A 189 2.86 12.55 -1.57
N ILE A 190 2.03 13.29 -0.82
CA ILE A 190 0.64 12.92 -0.51
C ILE A 190 -0.17 12.72 -1.79
N VAL A 191 -0.11 13.68 -2.72
CA VAL A 191 -0.81 13.61 -4.00
C VAL A 191 -0.35 12.39 -4.79
N LEU A 192 0.96 12.17 -4.90
CA LEU A 192 1.53 11.06 -5.65
C LEU A 192 1.10 9.72 -5.06
N THR A 193 1.19 9.54 -3.75
CA THR A 193 0.75 8.32 -3.06
C THR A 193 -0.76 8.10 -3.20
N ALA A 194 -1.57 9.14 -3.15
CA ALA A 194 -3.01 9.04 -3.37
C ALA A 194 -3.33 8.58 -4.82
N LEU A 195 -2.57 9.06 -5.81
CA LEU A 195 -2.70 8.61 -7.20
C LEU A 195 -2.28 7.14 -7.37
N TYR A 196 -1.22 6.69 -6.69
CA TYR A 196 -0.83 5.27 -6.66
C TYR A 196 -1.92 4.39 -6.06
N MET A 197 -2.47 4.76 -4.90
CA MET A 197 -3.59 4.04 -4.28
C MET A 197 -4.78 3.92 -5.24
N ALA A 198 -5.13 5.01 -5.94
CA ALA A 198 -6.22 5.02 -6.92
C ALA A 198 -5.98 4.02 -8.05
N ILE A 199 -4.75 3.94 -8.57
CA ILE A 199 -4.35 2.98 -9.61
C ILE A 199 -4.45 1.55 -9.06
N ASP A 200 -3.94 1.28 -7.87
CA ASP A 200 -3.92 -0.06 -7.29
C ASP A 200 -5.34 -0.57 -7.00
N TRP A 201 -6.22 0.29 -6.48
CA TRP A 201 -7.65 -0.01 -6.35
C TRP A 201 -8.29 -0.35 -7.69
N PHE A 202 -8.02 0.45 -8.73
CA PHE A 202 -8.55 0.21 -10.07
C PHE A 202 -8.08 -1.16 -10.62
N ILE A 203 -6.78 -1.43 -10.55
CA ILE A 203 -6.19 -2.68 -11.06
C ILE A 203 -6.73 -3.88 -10.29
N MET A 204 -6.83 -3.79 -8.97
CA MET A 204 -7.36 -4.86 -8.12
C MET A 204 -8.82 -5.16 -8.46
N LEU A 205 -9.68 -4.15 -8.62
CA LEU A 205 -11.09 -4.35 -8.97
C LEU A 205 -11.25 -4.97 -10.36
N LYS A 206 -10.47 -4.52 -11.35
CA LYS A 206 -10.44 -5.12 -12.69
C LYS A 206 -9.96 -6.58 -12.64
N THR A 207 -8.96 -6.87 -11.83
CA THR A 207 -8.43 -8.23 -11.63
C THR A 207 -9.47 -9.13 -10.96
N ASN A 208 -10.16 -8.64 -9.92
CA ASN A 208 -11.25 -9.35 -9.25
C ASN A 208 -12.37 -9.71 -10.23
N LYS A 209 -12.76 -8.78 -11.12
CA LYS A 209 -13.76 -9.06 -12.16
C LYS A 209 -13.32 -10.21 -13.08
N LYS A 210 -12.09 -10.14 -13.60
CA LYS A 210 -11.52 -11.18 -14.48
C LYS A 210 -11.46 -12.55 -13.79
N LEU A 211 -11.08 -12.60 -12.51
CA LEU A 211 -11.03 -13.86 -11.75
C LEU A 211 -12.42 -14.44 -11.47
N ASN A 212 -13.42 -13.59 -11.29
CA ASN A 212 -14.80 -14.06 -11.08
C ASN A 212 -15.41 -14.71 -12.31
N GLU A 213 -14.98 -14.32 -13.51
CA GLU A 213 -15.36 -14.93 -14.79
C GLU A 213 -14.70 -16.31 -15.00
N MET A 214 -13.62 -16.64 -14.27
CA MET A 214 -12.98 -17.95 -14.36
C MET A 214 -13.79 -19.03 -13.60
N LEU A 215 -13.85 -20.24 -14.19
CA LEU A 215 -14.40 -21.43 -13.54
C LEU A 215 -13.65 -21.75 -12.24
N ASP A 216 -14.39 -22.20 -11.22
CA ASP A 216 -13.83 -22.52 -9.92
C ASP A 216 -12.84 -23.68 -10.07
N SER A 217 -11.56 -23.40 -9.82
CA SER A 217 -10.44 -24.30 -10.05
C SER A 217 -9.35 -24.04 -9.01
N GLU A 218 -8.48 -25.02 -8.78
CA GLU A 218 -7.32 -24.84 -7.90
C GLU A 218 -6.43 -23.67 -8.37
N TYR A 219 -6.29 -23.53 -9.70
CA TYR A 219 -5.59 -22.41 -10.32
C TYR A 219 -6.19 -21.05 -9.93
N LYS A 220 -7.53 -20.91 -9.97
CA LYS A 220 -8.22 -19.69 -9.53
C LYS A 220 -7.93 -19.37 -8.07
N ARG A 221 -7.94 -20.37 -7.18
CA ARG A 221 -7.64 -20.17 -5.75
C ARG A 221 -6.20 -19.70 -5.53
N LYS A 222 -5.25 -20.31 -6.23
CA LYS A 222 -3.83 -19.93 -6.17
C LYS A 222 -3.62 -18.50 -6.68
N GLU A 223 -4.28 -18.13 -7.77
CA GLU A 223 -4.17 -16.78 -8.34
C GLU A 223 -4.82 -15.71 -7.46
N ILE A 224 -5.95 -16.03 -6.81
CA ILE A 224 -6.55 -15.16 -5.78
C ILE A 224 -5.56 -14.91 -4.65
N LEU A 225 -4.87 -15.96 -4.18
CA LEU A 225 -3.90 -15.83 -3.08
C LEU A 225 -2.67 -15.02 -3.50
N VAL A 226 -2.09 -15.31 -4.66
CA VAL A 226 -0.93 -14.58 -5.20
C VAL A 226 -1.27 -13.11 -5.43
N SER A 227 -2.41 -12.83 -6.06
CA SER A 227 -2.89 -11.46 -6.26
C SER A 227 -3.26 -10.78 -4.94
N GLY A 228 -3.79 -11.55 -3.97
CA GLY A 228 -4.07 -11.10 -2.62
C GLY A 228 -2.83 -10.57 -1.92
N ILE A 229 -1.76 -11.36 -1.87
CA ILE A 229 -0.46 -10.94 -1.31
C ILE A 229 0.08 -9.73 -2.07
N TYR A 230 0.00 -9.75 -3.40
CA TYR A 230 0.51 -8.66 -4.24
C TYR A 230 -0.14 -7.31 -3.94
N PHE A 231 -1.47 -7.25 -3.97
CA PHE A 231 -2.20 -6.01 -3.67
C PHE A 231 -2.12 -5.63 -2.19
N GLY A 232 -2.09 -6.62 -1.28
CA GLY A 232 -1.91 -6.38 0.15
C GLY A 232 -0.61 -5.64 0.45
N LEU A 233 0.50 -6.12 -0.11
CA LEU A 233 1.81 -5.47 0.00
C LEU A 233 1.77 -4.04 -0.54
N HIS A 234 1.27 -3.86 -1.76
CA HIS A 234 1.16 -2.57 -2.43
C HIS A 234 0.36 -1.55 -1.60
N PHE A 235 -0.82 -1.95 -1.13
CA PHE A 235 -1.64 -1.12 -0.26
C PHE A 235 -0.94 -0.75 1.05
N ALA A 236 -0.17 -1.68 1.63
CA ALA A 236 0.58 -1.40 2.85
C ALA A 236 1.73 -0.41 2.58
N PHE A 237 2.43 -0.56 1.45
CA PHE A 237 3.44 0.41 1.00
C PHE A 237 2.86 1.82 0.85
N ASP A 238 1.78 1.96 0.10
CA ASP A 238 1.12 3.24 -0.11
C ASP A 238 0.65 3.85 1.21
N TYR A 239 0.03 3.04 2.07
CA TYR A 239 -0.45 3.50 3.38
C TYR A 239 0.71 3.99 4.26
N VAL A 240 1.84 3.27 4.32
CA VAL A 240 3.01 3.63 5.11
C VAL A 240 3.71 4.88 4.58
N TYR A 241 3.81 5.06 3.26
CA TYR A 241 4.35 6.29 2.70
C TYR A 241 3.42 7.48 2.97
N MET A 242 2.10 7.28 2.87
CA MET A 242 1.14 8.33 3.23
C MET A 242 1.21 8.67 4.71
N LEU A 243 1.34 7.69 5.60
CA LEU A 243 1.63 7.90 7.04
C LEU A 243 2.85 8.80 7.22
N ALA A 244 3.95 8.50 6.54
CA ALA A 244 5.19 9.26 6.66
C ALA A 244 5.05 10.71 6.18
N TYR A 245 4.35 10.93 5.06
CA TYR A 245 4.10 12.29 4.59
C TYR A 245 3.17 13.07 5.52
N ILE A 246 2.10 12.46 6.03
CA ILE A 246 1.20 13.12 6.99
C ILE A 246 1.93 13.43 8.30
N ALA A 247 2.71 12.48 8.83
CA ALA A 247 3.52 12.70 10.03
C ALA A 247 4.53 13.84 9.85
N ARG A 248 5.18 13.93 8.68
CA ARG A 248 6.07 15.05 8.35
C ARG A 248 5.31 16.37 8.19
N LEU A 249 4.12 16.36 7.60
CA LEU A 249 3.31 17.57 7.41
C LEU A 249 2.87 18.16 8.76
N LEU A 250 2.31 17.31 9.63
CA LEU A 250 1.75 17.71 10.91
C LEU A 250 2.82 17.91 12.00
N GLY A 251 3.96 17.22 11.87
CA GLY A 251 5.03 17.22 12.88
C GLY A 251 5.94 18.43 12.80
N ARG A 252 5.74 19.30 11.81
CA ARG A 252 6.47 20.55 11.68
C ARG A 252 5.87 21.61 12.59
N LYS A 253 6.67 22.07 13.54
CA LYS A 253 6.45 23.29 14.31
C LYS A 253 7.50 24.32 13.90
#